data_AF-A0A4Z1P4E4-F1
#
_entry.id   AF-A0A4Z1P4E4-F1
#
_cell.length_a   1.000
_cell.length_b   1.000
_cell.length_c   1.000
_cell.angle_alpha   90.00
_cell.angle_beta   90.00
_cell.angle_gamma   90.00
#
_symmetry.space_group_name_H-M   'P 1'
#
loop_
_entity.id
_entity.type
_entity.pdbx_description
1 polymer ?
#
loop_
_entity_poly.entity_id
_entity_poly.type
_entity_poly.pdbx_seq_one_letter_code
_entity_poly.pdbx_strand_id
1 'polypeptide(L)'
;MGQTDSEFIELTTVFMPGRPPAVATGSLFVWPGLFDQKNRSDGDLVQTVAEFHSPIERQRKSCDANPGQWCIRPFIVSHGYVSQTVPVGLSIDGTDQIKINYKKAPGDNGQWTQTLWNLSHRNQQLFSYVKGSAACKWFEIATESQEGNKGSADIQNYYNTTLVLKNPDPKLGSKFSKTGSITTTNPITSDGGKTWFIQKITVPPMLPPGQEFKPPPPAAPAPPAAKPPSPPPAPPQPPPAAPPAPQPAPVAKPPPPAPAPPQPPPAAPQPPPATPPAPQPAPAVKPPPPAPAPPQPPPAAPQPPPPAPPAPQPPPPAPPAPQPAPAAKPAPPAPAQPQAAPPKNPPQNPPQNPPAPPAKPPPPPKKNL
;
A
#
# COMPACT_ATOMS: atom_id res chain seq x y z
N MET A 1 0.65 11.92 8.68
CA MET A 1 0.36 12.69 7.46
C MET A 1 1.12 13.99 7.51
N GLY A 2 1.72 14.44 6.41
CA GLY A 2 2.57 15.63 6.40
C GLY A 2 2.39 16.45 5.12
N GLN A 3 2.19 17.76 5.28
CA GLN A 3 2.20 18.73 4.19
C GLN A 3 3.61 19.28 3.99
N THR A 4 4.09 19.33 2.76
CA THR A 4 5.33 20.03 2.42
C THR A 4 5.05 21.38 1.77
N ASP A 5 5.98 22.31 1.94
CA ASP A 5 6.03 23.55 1.15
C ASP A 5 6.64 23.31 -0.25
N SER A 6 7.22 22.12 -0.47
CA SER A 6 7.73 21.65 -1.76
C SER A 6 6.69 20.80 -2.51
N GLU A 7 7.17 19.89 -3.35
CA GLU A 7 6.42 18.86 -4.07
C GLU A 7 7.07 17.51 -3.78
N PHE A 8 6.28 16.49 -3.48
CA PHE A 8 6.74 15.11 -3.50
C PHE A 8 7.01 14.69 -4.94
N ILE A 9 8.16 14.06 -5.18
CA ILE A 9 8.53 13.49 -6.49
C ILE A 9 8.75 11.98 -6.42
N GLU A 10 8.93 11.44 -5.21
CA GLU A 10 9.01 10.00 -5.00
C GLU A 10 8.44 9.61 -3.63
N LEU A 11 7.70 8.50 -3.58
CA LEU A 11 7.30 7.79 -2.37
C LEU A 11 7.69 6.32 -2.55
N THR A 12 8.33 5.72 -1.55
CA THR A 12 8.49 4.28 -1.45
C THR A 12 8.02 3.81 -0.09
N THR A 13 7.35 2.65 -0.01
CA THR A 13 7.01 2.01 1.27
C THR A 13 6.82 0.50 1.06
N VAL A 14 7.04 -0.30 2.10
CA VAL A 14 6.58 -1.70 2.14
C VAL A 14 5.29 -1.76 2.96
N PHE A 15 4.21 -2.18 2.33
CA PHE A 15 2.87 -2.21 2.88
C PHE A 15 2.43 -3.63 3.19
N MET A 16 1.93 -3.86 4.41
CA MET A 16 1.21 -5.05 4.81
C MET A 16 -0.21 -4.66 5.23
N PRO A 17 -1.25 -5.04 4.47
CA PRO A 17 -2.63 -4.60 4.73
C PRO A 17 -3.27 -5.22 5.99
N GLY A 18 -2.69 -6.29 6.55
CA GLY A 18 -3.37 -7.10 7.56
C GLY A 18 -4.50 -7.91 6.93
N ARG A 19 -5.12 -8.84 7.65
CA ARG A 19 -6.25 -9.61 7.12
C ARG A 19 -7.53 -8.75 7.04
N PRO A 20 -8.36 -8.90 5.98
CA PRO A 20 -9.64 -8.20 5.90
C PRO A 20 -10.62 -8.74 6.96
N PRO A 21 -11.75 -8.03 7.22
CA PRO A 21 -12.81 -8.56 8.07
C PRO A 21 -13.34 -9.92 7.59
N ALA A 22 -13.66 -10.82 8.51
CA ALA A 22 -14.23 -12.13 8.22
C ALA A 22 -15.61 -12.04 7.55
N VAL A 23 -16.34 -10.97 7.85
CA VAL A 23 -17.67 -10.68 7.29
C VAL A 23 -17.59 -9.41 6.44
N ALA A 24 -17.83 -9.54 5.14
CA ALA A 24 -17.86 -8.41 4.22
C ALA A 24 -19.10 -7.55 4.44
N THR A 25 -18.91 -6.29 4.85
CA THR A 25 -19.96 -5.27 4.93
C THR A 25 -19.51 -4.04 4.15
N GLY A 26 -20.31 -3.54 3.21
CA GLY A 26 -19.97 -2.36 2.41
C GLY A 26 -18.63 -2.47 1.68
N SER A 27 -17.91 -1.35 1.58
CA SER A 27 -16.59 -1.27 0.94
C SER A 27 -15.55 -0.70 1.90
N LEU A 28 -14.35 -1.27 1.90
CA LEU A 28 -13.22 -0.88 2.73
C LEU A 28 -11.99 -0.69 1.84
N PHE A 29 -11.30 0.43 2.03
CA PHE A 29 -10.13 0.83 1.26
C PHE A 29 -9.01 1.15 2.23
N VAL A 30 -7.84 0.55 2.04
CA VAL A 30 -6.63 0.87 2.81
C VAL A 30 -5.51 1.26 1.85
N TRP A 31 -4.86 2.39 2.11
CA TRP A 31 -3.97 2.99 1.12
C TRP A 31 -2.92 3.91 1.74
N PRO A 32 -1.72 4.02 1.13
CA PRO A 32 -0.94 5.24 1.10
C PRO A 32 -1.25 6.06 -0.17
N GLY A 33 -1.09 7.37 -0.07
CA GLY A 33 -1.39 8.29 -1.17
C GLY A 33 -0.64 9.61 -1.10
N LEU A 34 -0.50 10.24 -2.26
CA LEU A 34 0.06 11.58 -2.47
C LEU A 34 -0.97 12.45 -3.20
N PHE A 35 -1.21 13.67 -2.73
CA PHE A 35 -2.11 14.63 -3.38
C PHE A 35 -1.79 16.07 -2.98
N ASP A 36 -2.49 17.07 -3.53
CA ASP A 36 -2.46 18.45 -3.03
C ASP A 36 -3.74 18.74 -2.24
N GLN A 37 -3.64 18.84 -0.91
CA GLN A 37 -4.81 19.09 -0.06
C GLN A 37 -5.48 20.44 -0.33
N LYS A 38 -4.68 21.47 -0.64
CA LYS A 38 -5.23 22.81 -0.92
C LYS A 38 -5.93 22.85 -2.27
N ASN A 39 -5.53 21.97 -3.17
CA ASN A 39 -6.08 21.85 -4.50
C ASN A 39 -6.76 20.49 -4.71
N ARG A 40 -7.55 20.04 -3.73
CA ARG A 40 -8.34 18.81 -3.85
C ARG A 40 -9.33 18.85 -5.00
N SER A 41 -9.63 20.04 -5.52
CA SER A 41 -10.56 20.36 -6.59
C SER A 41 -9.91 20.59 -7.96
N ASP A 42 -8.57 20.60 -8.09
CA ASP A 42 -7.88 20.59 -9.40
C ASP A 42 -6.59 19.72 -9.46
N GLY A 43 -6.35 18.85 -8.46
CA GLY A 43 -5.19 17.97 -8.34
C GLY A 43 -5.44 16.48 -8.65
N ASP A 44 -4.38 15.68 -8.58
CA ASP A 44 -4.46 14.22 -8.62
C ASP A 44 -4.24 13.66 -7.20
N LEU A 45 -4.98 12.61 -6.86
CA LEU A 45 -4.62 11.69 -5.78
C LEU A 45 -3.97 10.44 -6.39
N VAL A 46 -2.65 10.36 -6.23
CA VAL A 46 -1.83 9.21 -6.60
C VAL A 46 -1.85 8.23 -5.43
N GLN A 47 -2.44 7.05 -5.61
CA GLN A 47 -2.60 6.10 -4.51
C GLN A 47 -2.61 4.65 -4.96
N THR A 48 -2.26 3.74 -4.06
CA THR A 48 -2.43 2.31 -4.23
C THR A 48 -3.40 1.85 -3.18
N VAL A 49 -4.43 1.16 -3.60
CA VAL A 49 -5.50 0.77 -2.69
C VAL A 49 -5.58 -0.74 -2.63
N ALA A 50 -5.56 -1.29 -1.42
CA ALA A 50 -6.06 -2.63 -1.17
C ALA A 50 -7.53 -2.51 -0.73
N GLU A 51 -8.39 -3.12 -1.50
CA GLU A 51 -9.84 -2.97 -1.44
C GLU A 51 -10.49 -4.26 -0.94
N PHE A 52 -11.56 -4.09 -0.20
CA PHE A 52 -12.41 -5.19 0.24
C PHE A 52 -13.88 -4.79 0.08
N HIS A 53 -14.64 -5.58 -0.67
CA HIS A 53 -16.00 -5.25 -1.07
C HIS A 53 -16.99 -6.34 -0.68
N SER A 54 -18.17 -5.89 -0.26
CA SER A 54 -19.37 -6.70 -0.12
C SER A 54 -20.33 -6.42 -1.29
N PRO A 55 -21.01 -7.44 -1.84
CA PRO A 55 -20.80 -8.86 -1.56
C PRO A 55 -19.45 -9.35 -2.17
N ILE A 56 -18.93 -10.50 -1.71
CA ILE A 56 -17.60 -11.01 -2.11
C ILE A 56 -17.50 -11.24 -3.64
N GLU A 57 -18.62 -11.39 -4.32
CA GLU A 57 -18.75 -11.50 -5.77
C GLU A 57 -18.30 -10.22 -6.48
N ARG A 58 -18.50 -9.03 -5.88
CA ARG A 58 -17.98 -7.75 -6.39
C ARG A 58 -16.45 -7.74 -6.35
N GLN A 59 -15.89 -8.30 -5.28
CA GLN A 59 -14.45 -8.44 -5.12
C GLN A 59 -13.86 -9.43 -6.13
N ARG A 60 -14.47 -10.60 -6.30
CA ARG A 60 -14.06 -11.59 -7.31
C ARG A 60 -14.08 -11.01 -8.72
N LYS A 61 -15.12 -10.26 -9.09
CA LYS A 61 -15.18 -9.56 -10.39
C LYS A 61 -14.07 -8.52 -10.58
N SER A 62 -13.51 -8.00 -9.50
CA SER A 62 -12.50 -6.93 -9.55
C SER A 62 -11.07 -7.47 -9.72
N CYS A 63 -10.76 -8.66 -9.19
CA CYS A 63 -9.40 -9.23 -9.19
C CYS A 63 -9.31 -10.73 -8.80
N ASP A 64 -10.39 -11.49 -8.92
CA ASP A 64 -10.46 -12.92 -8.57
C ASP A 64 -10.05 -13.26 -7.13
N ALA A 65 -10.15 -12.29 -6.21
CA ALA A 65 -9.82 -12.47 -4.81
C ALA A 65 -10.79 -13.45 -4.10
N ASN A 66 -10.22 -14.41 -3.36
CA ASN A 66 -10.97 -15.32 -2.51
C ASN A 66 -11.37 -14.66 -1.18
N PRO A 67 -12.32 -15.24 -0.42
CA PRO A 67 -12.55 -14.83 0.97
C PRO A 67 -11.24 -14.75 1.75
N GLY A 68 -11.03 -13.64 2.45
CA GLY A 68 -9.79 -13.39 3.20
C GLY A 68 -8.67 -12.70 2.44
N GLN A 69 -8.84 -12.44 1.15
CA GLN A 69 -7.87 -11.74 0.31
C GLN A 69 -8.30 -10.30 0.02
N TRP A 70 -7.33 -9.43 -0.23
CA TRP A 70 -7.56 -8.07 -0.71
C TRP A 70 -7.49 -8.00 -2.23
N CYS A 71 -8.12 -6.98 -2.79
CA CYS A 71 -7.96 -6.58 -4.17
C CYS A 71 -7.00 -5.38 -4.24
N ILE A 72 -5.80 -5.52 -4.79
CA ILE A 72 -4.86 -4.41 -4.88
C ILE A 72 -4.76 -3.86 -6.30
N ARG A 73 -4.74 -2.53 -6.42
CA ARG A 73 -4.45 -1.82 -7.69
C ARG A 73 -3.97 -0.39 -7.48
N PRO A 74 -3.19 0.16 -8.44
CA PRO A 74 -2.83 1.58 -8.48
C PRO A 74 -4.00 2.42 -9.00
N PHE A 75 -4.14 3.62 -8.47
CA PHE A 75 -5.17 4.59 -8.83
C PHE A 75 -4.57 5.97 -9.06
N ILE A 76 -5.18 6.71 -9.98
CA ILE A 76 -5.19 8.16 -10.01
C ILE A 76 -6.64 8.60 -9.87
N VAL A 77 -6.96 9.34 -8.82
CA VAL A 77 -8.25 10.03 -8.74
C VAL A 77 -8.03 11.46 -9.20
N SER A 78 -8.54 11.75 -10.40
CA SER A 78 -8.49 13.08 -11.01
C SER A 78 -9.85 13.78 -10.88
N HIS A 79 -9.86 15.05 -11.26
CA HIS A 79 -11.03 15.91 -11.15
C HIS A 79 -12.33 15.39 -11.76
N GLY A 80 -13.43 15.53 -11.01
CA GLY A 80 -14.76 14.97 -11.30
C GLY A 80 -15.08 13.63 -10.62
N TYR A 81 -14.21 13.14 -9.71
CA TYR A 81 -14.27 11.81 -9.06
C TYR A 81 -14.05 10.63 -10.01
N VAL A 82 -13.53 10.89 -11.21
CA VAL A 82 -13.21 9.82 -12.15
C VAL A 82 -11.95 9.12 -11.66
N SER A 83 -12.15 7.96 -11.03
CA SER A 83 -11.06 7.07 -10.65
C SER A 83 -10.50 6.40 -11.90
N GLN A 84 -9.24 6.64 -12.18
CA GLN A 84 -8.48 6.01 -13.25
C GLN A 84 -7.61 4.92 -12.65
N THR A 85 -7.78 3.69 -13.12
CA THR A 85 -7.05 2.51 -12.64
C THR A 85 -6.85 1.52 -13.79
N VAL A 86 -6.04 0.51 -13.55
CA VAL A 86 -6.07 -0.72 -14.36
C VAL A 86 -7.45 -1.38 -14.32
N PRO A 87 -7.91 -2.04 -15.41
CA PRO A 87 -9.26 -2.62 -15.48
C PRO A 87 -9.50 -3.76 -14.47
N VAL A 88 -8.47 -4.56 -14.19
CA VAL A 88 -8.52 -5.72 -13.28
C VAL A 88 -7.39 -5.58 -12.27
N GLY A 89 -7.72 -5.68 -10.98
CA GLY A 89 -6.75 -5.70 -9.89
C GLY A 89 -6.09 -7.08 -9.74
N LEU A 90 -5.27 -7.24 -8.70
CA LEU A 90 -4.70 -8.53 -8.32
C LEU A 90 -5.06 -8.87 -6.88
N SER A 91 -5.23 -10.17 -6.59
CA SER A 91 -5.44 -10.63 -5.23
C SER A 91 -4.12 -10.67 -4.45
N ILE A 92 -4.16 -10.26 -3.19
CA ILE A 92 -3.04 -10.38 -2.25
C ILE A 92 -3.54 -10.86 -0.89
N ASP A 93 -2.66 -11.53 -0.14
CA ASP A 93 -2.98 -11.95 1.22
C ASP A 93 -2.70 -10.82 2.23
N GLY A 94 -3.40 -10.86 3.36
CA GLY A 94 -3.21 -9.87 4.44
C GLY A 94 -1.78 -9.82 5.01
N THR A 95 -1.02 -10.89 4.83
CA THR A 95 0.36 -11.05 5.29
C THR A 95 1.40 -10.74 4.21
N ASP A 96 0.98 -10.43 2.98
CA ASP A 96 1.91 -10.10 1.91
C ASP A 96 2.61 -8.76 2.19
N GLN A 97 3.89 -8.71 1.86
CA GLN A 97 4.69 -7.49 1.91
C GLN A 97 4.74 -6.86 0.52
N ILE A 98 3.98 -5.80 0.32
CA ILE A 98 3.88 -5.12 -0.97
C ILE A 98 4.80 -3.90 -0.98
N LYS A 99 5.87 -3.93 -1.78
CA LYS A 99 6.65 -2.73 -2.07
C LYS A 99 5.86 -1.85 -3.04
N ILE A 100 5.56 -0.64 -2.61
CA ILE A 100 4.90 0.40 -3.38
C ILE A 100 5.94 1.47 -3.68
N ASN A 101 6.05 1.90 -4.95
CA ASN A 101 6.87 3.04 -5.37
C ASN A 101 6.07 3.93 -6.31
N TYR A 102 5.98 5.22 -5.98
CA TYR A 102 5.47 6.28 -6.85
C TYR A 102 6.63 7.15 -7.23
N LYS A 103 6.83 7.37 -8.53
CA LYS A 103 7.89 8.24 -9.03
C LYS A 103 7.36 9.17 -10.10
N LYS A 104 7.54 10.48 -9.89
CA LYS A 104 7.19 11.50 -10.88
C LYS A 104 8.28 11.58 -11.93
N ALA A 105 7.91 11.56 -13.21
CA ALA A 105 8.84 11.89 -14.28
C ALA A 105 9.32 13.36 -14.14
N PRO A 106 10.52 13.71 -14.61
CA PRO A 106 11.00 15.09 -14.59
C PRO A 106 10.10 16.04 -15.41
N GLY A 107 10.14 17.33 -15.05
CA GLY A 107 9.38 18.40 -15.71
C GLY A 107 8.02 18.67 -15.06
N ASP A 108 7.43 19.83 -15.35
CA ASP A 108 6.21 20.29 -14.68
C ASP A 108 4.98 19.44 -15.01
N ASN A 109 4.99 18.79 -16.18
CA ASN A 109 3.94 17.86 -16.64
C ASN A 109 4.36 16.39 -16.54
N GLY A 110 5.42 16.08 -15.77
CA GLY A 110 5.90 14.72 -15.60
C GLY A 110 4.81 13.82 -15.00
N GLN A 111 4.57 12.68 -15.63
CA GLN A 111 3.57 11.73 -15.15
C GLN A 111 4.07 10.90 -13.97
N TRP A 112 3.15 10.42 -13.15
CA TRP A 112 3.45 9.50 -12.06
C TRP A 112 3.49 8.06 -12.56
N THR A 113 4.60 7.37 -12.28
CA THR A 113 4.72 5.93 -12.44
C THR A 113 4.52 5.27 -11.08
N GLN A 114 3.51 4.41 -10.98
CA GLN A 114 3.22 3.59 -9.81
C GLN A 114 3.66 2.16 -10.07
N THR A 115 4.57 1.64 -9.26
CA THR A 115 5.07 0.27 -9.37
C THR A 115 4.88 -0.48 -8.07
N LEU A 116 4.38 -1.71 -8.19
CA LEU A 116 4.01 -2.57 -7.07
C LEU A 116 4.72 -3.91 -7.22
N TRP A 117 5.37 -4.38 -6.15
CA TRP A 117 5.98 -5.71 -6.08
C TRP A 117 5.52 -6.44 -4.83
N ASN A 118 5.17 -7.71 -4.97
CA ASN A 118 4.94 -8.61 -3.86
C ASN A 118 6.26 -9.27 -3.43
N LEU A 119 6.83 -8.78 -2.34
CA LEU A 119 8.10 -9.28 -1.81
C LEU A 119 7.96 -10.68 -1.20
N SER A 120 6.76 -11.03 -0.71
CA SER A 120 6.47 -12.36 -0.15
C SER A 120 6.48 -13.47 -1.20
N HIS A 121 6.27 -13.11 -2.48
CA HIS A 121 6.17 -14.06 -3.59
C HIS A 121 7.33 -13.88 -4.58
N ARG A 122 8.57 -14.03 -4.08
CA ARG A 122 9.80 -13.97 -4.90
C ARG A 122 9.96 -12.64 -5.68
N ASN A 123 9.58 -11.52 -5.08
CA ASN A 123 9.60 -10.19 -5.70
C ASN A 123 8.77 -10.10 -6.99
N GLN A 124 7.64 -10.81 -7.06
CA GLN A 124 6.74 -10.74 -8.20
C GLN A 124 6.27 -9.29 -8.41
N GLN A 125 6.51 -8.75 -9.60
CA GLN A 125 5.92 -7.47 -9.97
C GLN A 125 4.42 -7.64 -10.22
N LEU A 126 3.61 -6.84 -9.52
CA LEU A 126 2.16 -6.83 -9.65
C LEU A 126 1.71 -5.85 -10.73
N PHE A 127 2.23 -4.61 -10.67
CA PHE A 127 1.82 -3.54 -11.58
C PHE A 127 2.98 -2.59 -11.94
N SER A 128 2.84 -1.96 -13.12
CA SER A 128 3.50 -0.71 -13.50
C SER A 128 2.45 0.15 -14.21
N TYR A 129 2.08 1.29 -13.62
CA TYR A 129 0.97 2.11 -14.09
C TYR A 129 1.41 3.57 -14.18
N VAL A 130 1.28 4.17 -15.36
CA VAL A 130 1.71 5.55 -15.62
C VAL A 130 0.50 6.42 -15.90
N LYS A 131 0.20 7.35 -14.99
CA LYS A 131 -0.96 8.25 -15.12
C LYS A 131 -0.86 9.40 -14.10
N GLY A 132 -1.59 10.47 -14.33
CA GLY A 132 -1.61 11.65 -13.45
C GLY A 132 -0.33 12.46 -13.58
N SER A 133 -0.42 13.78 -13.45
CA SER A 133 0.71 14.71 -13.59
C SER A 133 0.69 15.84 -12.58
N ALA A 134 -0.39 15.97 -11.81
CA ALA A 134 -0.51 17.04 -10.83
C ALA A 134 0.60 16.96 -9.77
N ALA A 135 0.99 18.13 -9.27
CA ALA A 135 1.89 18.23 -8.15
C ALA A 135 1.24 17.68 -6.88
N CYS A 136 1.99 16.93 -6.09
CA CYS A 136 1.53 16.38 -4.82
C CYS A 136 2.29 17.02 -3.67
N LYS A 137 1.59 17.55 -2.67
CA LYS A 137 2.18 18.28 -1.52
C LYS A 137 1.78 17.71 -0.16
N TRP A 138 0.96 16.67 -0.17
CA TRP A 138 0.46 16.00 1.01
C TRP A 138 0.69 14.50 0.88
N PHE A 139 1.23 13.91 1.94
CA PHE A 139 1.32 12.46 2.09
C PHE A 139 0.33 11.98 3.16
N GLU A 140 -0.45 10.97 2.81
CA GLU A 140 -1.45 10.36 3.68
C GLU A 140 -1.41 8.84 3.62
N ILE A 141 -1.73 8.24 4.77
CA ILE A 141 -2.12 6.84 4.90
C ILE A 141 -3.50 6.88 5.53
N ALA A 142 -4.46 6.17 4.94
CA ALA A 142 -5.81 6.12 5.46
C ALA A 142 -6.47 4.75 5.33
N THR A 143 -7.49 4.57 6.17
CA THR A 143 -8.49 3.52 6.06
C THR A 143 -9.82 4.21 5.82
N GLU A 144 -10.44 3.94 4.68
CA GLU A 144 -11.70 4.52 4.26
C GLU A 144 -12.79 3.46 4.27
N SER A 145 -13.89 3.75 4.96
CA SER A 145 -15.05 2.86 5.07
C SER A 145 -16.25 3.49 4.38
N GLN A 146 -16.87 2.75 3.48
CA GLN A 146 -18.04 3.16 2.72
C GLN A 146 -19.15 2.12 2.86
N GLU A 147 -20.39 2.50 2.50
CA GLU A 147 -21.52 1.57 2.37
C GLU A 147 -21.79 0.76 3.68
N GLY A 148 -21.59 1.39 4.84
CA GLY A 148 -21.82 0.76 6.16
C GLY A 148 -20.69 -0.13 6.68
N ASN A 149 -19.55 -0.18 6.00
CA ASN A 149 -18.34 -0.80 6.54
C ASN A 149 -17.92 -0.09 7.85
N LYS A 150 -17.43 -0.86 8.83
CA LYS A 150 -17.05 -0.36 10.16
C LYS A 150 -15.53 -0.24 10.39
N GLY A 151 -14.72 -0.54 9.37
CA GLY A 151 -13.27 -0.42 9.36
C GLY A 151 -12.52 -1.74 9.26
N SER A 152 -11.19 -1.66 9.43
CA SER A 152 -10.27 -2.78 9.35
C SER A 152 -10.38 -3.74 10.55
N ALA A 153 -10.12 -5.01 10.30
CA ALA A 153 -10.15 -6.06 11.32
C ALA A 153 -8.77 -6.44 11.87
N ASP A 154 -7.70 -6.10 11.14
CA ASP A 154 -6.33 -6.43 11.49
C ASP A 154 -5.42 -5.20 11.40
N ILE A 155 -4.22 -5.32 11.96
CA ILE A 155 -3.20 -4.28 11.96
C ILE A 155 -2.66 -4.09 10.55
N GLN A 156 -2.64 -2.85 10.07
CA GLN A 156 -1.90 -2.48 8.87
C GLN A 156 -0.53 -1.95 9.26
N ASN A 157 0.49 -2.31 8.48
CA ASN A 157 1.84 -1.80 8.69
C ASN A 157 2.44 -1.24 7.41
N TYR A 158 3.17 -0.14 7.56
CA TYR A 158 3.97 0.47 6.52
C TYR A 158 5.40 0.58 7.04
N TYR A 159 6.34 0.02 6.31
CA TYR A 159 7.75 -0.05 6.69
C TYR A 159 8.61 0.71 5.70
N ASN A 160 9.69 1.28 6.23
CA ASN A 160 10.74 1.92 5.45
C ASN A 160 10.16 2.92 4.44
N THR A 161 9.22 3.76 4.91
CA THR A 161 8.59 4.76 4.09
C THR A 161 9.59 5.88 3.80
N THR A 162 9.92 6.07 2.53
CA THR A 162 10.81 7.13 2.06
C THR A 162 10.02 8.10 1.20
N LEU A 163 10.14 9.39 1.51
CA LEU A 163 9.55 10.50 0.77
C LEU A 163 10.68 11.37 0.22
N VAL A 164 10.68 11.62 -1.09
CA VAL A 164 11.66 12.51 -1.74
C VAL A 164 10.93 13.74 -2.26
N LEU A 165 11.45 14.91 -1.92
CA LEU A 165 10.91 16.19 -2.35
C LEU A 165 11.64 16.74 -3.58
N LYS A 166 10.99 17.62 -4.36
CA LYS A 166 11.61 18.37 -5.45
C LYS A 166 12.68 19.33 -4.92
N ASN A 167 12.36 20.07 -3.86
CA ASN A 167 13.27 20.94 -3.12
C ASN A 167 13.28 20.53 -1.63
N PRO A 168 14.40 20.68 -0.89
CA PRO A 168 14.42 20.38 0.53
C PRO A 168 13.38 21.17 1.33
N ASP A 169 12.69 20.52 2.25
CA ASP A 169 11.80 21.13 3.24
C ASP A 169 12.20 20.62 4.64
N PRO A 170 13.09 21.33 5.36
CA PRO A 170 13.57 20.89 6.68
C PRO A 170 12.47 20.93 7.75
N LYS A 171 11.32 21.58 7.48
CA LYS A 171 10.23 21.70 8.45
C LYS A 171 9.22 20.57 8.34
N LEU A 172 9.25 19.77 7.25
CA LEU A 172 8.26 18.71 7.00
C LEU A 172 8.15 17.72 8.17
N GLY A 173 9.28 17.33 8.80
CA GLY A 173 9.30 16.45 9.97
C GLY A 173 8.35 16.88 11.09
N SER A 174 8.33 18.18 11.40
CA SER A 174 7.46 18.75 12.45
C SER A 174 5.99 18.85 12.04
N LYS A 175 5.69 18.79 10.73
CA LYS A 175 4.33 18.86 10.18
C LYS A 175 3.65 17.49 10.12
N PHE A 176 4.38 16.40 10.42
CA PHE A 176 3.76 15.09 10.50
C PHE A 176 2.82 15.00 11.71
N SER A 177 1.54 14.80 11.41
CA SER A 177 0.50 14.57 12.40
C SER A 177 -0.07 13.15 12.26
N LYS A 178 -0.75 12.68 13.31
CA LYS A 178 -1.43 11.40 13.34
C LYS A 178 -2.77 11.56 14.02
N THR A 179 -3.74 10.74 13.62
CA THR A 179 -5.09 10.71 14.18
C THR A 179 -5.37 9.34 14.78
N GLY A 180 -6.26 9.29 15.76
CA GLY A 180 -6.61 8.04 16.45
C GLY A 180 -5.42 7.36 17.12
N SER A 181 -5.44 6.03 17.11
CA SER A 181 -4.46 5.18 17.80
C SER A 181 -3.26 4.77 16.93
N ILE A 182 -3.01 5.51 15.84
CA ILE A 182 -1.88 5.25 14.93
C ILE A 182 -0.55 5.47 15.67
N THR A 183 0.41 4.57 15.46
CA THR A 183 1.77 4.71 15.98
C THR A 183 2.77 4.84 14.83
N THR A 184 3.79 5.66 15.02
CA THR A 184 4.82 5.91 14.00
C THR A 184 6.17 6.06 14.69
N THR A 185 7.25 5.67 14.00
CA THR A 185 8.57 6.22 14.33
C THR A 185 8.63 7.68 13.87
N ASN A 186 9.50 8.48 14.50
CA ASN A 186 9.67 9.86 14.11
C ASN A 186 10.30 9.93 12.70
N PRO A 187 9.77 10.79 11.80
CA PRO A 187 10.42 11.06 10.53
C PRO A 187 11.81 11.64 10.74
N ILE A 188 12.80 11.13 10.00
CA ILE A 188 14.18 11.63 10.02
C ILE A 188 14.64 12.03 8.62
N THR A 189 15.61 12.93 8.56
CA THR A 189 16.26 13.36 7.32
C THR A 189 17.76 13.55 7.59
N SER A 190 18.60 13.21 6.62
CA SER A 190 20.06 13.41 6.68
C SER A 190 20.58 14.39 5.64
N ASP A 191 19.70 14.90 4.76
CA ASP A 191 20.03 15.71 3.59
C ASP A 191 19.31 17.07 3.61
N GLY A 192 19.08 17.60 4.82
CA GLY A 192 18.47 18.93 5.01
C GLY A 192 16.98 18.98 4.68
N GLY A 193 16.29 17.83 4.68
CA GLY A 193 14.85 17.75 4.40
C GLY A 193 14.52 17.47 2.94
N LYS A 194 15.47 17.02 2.12
CA LYS A 194 15.22 16.58 0.74
C LYS A 194 14.60 15.18 0.70
N THR A 195 15.07 14.30 1.58
CA THR A 195 14.57 12.95 1.77
C THR A 195 14.15 12.76 3.22
N TRP A 196 12.94 12.24 3.41
CA TRP A 196 12.39 11.91 4.71
C TRP A 196 12.16 10.41 4.82
N PHE A 197 12.60 9.83 5.93
CA PHE A 197 12.48 8.41 6.21
C PHE A 197 11.65 8.17 7.47
N ILE A 198 10.69 7.27 7.37
CA ILE A 198 9.88 6.79 8.49
C ILE A 198 10.02 5.27 8.52
N GLN A 199 10.68 4.76 9.55
CA GLN A 199 10.96 3.33 9.67
C GLN A 199 9.69 2.46 9.75
N LYS A 200 8.69 2.88 10.55
CA LYS A 200 7.47 2.11 10.76
C LYS A 200 6.28 3.01 11.04
N ILE A 201 5.15 2.69 10.43
CA ILE A 201 3.82 3.23 10.71
C ILE A 201 2.89 2.05 10.93
N THR A 202 2.12 2.08 12.00
CA THR A 202 1.17 1.03 12.36
C THR A 202 -0.21 1.63 12.54
N VAL A 203 -1.18 1.14 11.76
CA VAL A 203 -2.60 1.47 11.90
C VAL A 203 -3.28 0.30 12.61
N PRO A 204 -3.82 0.50 13.82
CA PRO A 204 -4.49 -0.58 14.55
C PRO A 204 -5.82 -0.96 13.88
N PRO A 205 -6.35 -2.17 14.18
CA PRO A 205 -7.68 -2.55 13.76
C PRO A 205 -8.73 -1.60 14.34
N MET A 206 -9.77 -1.34 13.56
CA MET A 206 -10.93 -0.56 13.97
C MET A 206 -12.04 -1.45 14.56
N LEU A 207 -12.08 -2.73 14.16
CA LEU A 207 -13.00 -3.72 14.71
C LEU A 207 -12.44 -4.37 15.99
N PRO A 208 -13.32 -4.93 16.84
CA PRO A 208 -12.89 -5.73 17.99
C PRO A 208 -12.00 -6.91 17.57
N PRO A 209 -11.10 -7.39 18.46
CA PRO A 209 -10.25 -8.55 18.18
C PRO A 209 -11.04 -9.80 17.77
N GLY A 210 -10.51 -10.56 16.82
CA GLY A 210 -11.12 -11.80 16.33
C GLY A 210 -12.12 -11.62 15.18
N GLN A 211 -12.30 -10.38 14.70
CA GLN A 211 -13.14 -10.08 13.53
C GLN A 211 -12.39 -10.22 12.21
N GLU A 212 -11.09 -10.48 12.25
CA GLU A 212 -10.27 -10.73 11.06
C GLU A 212 -10.62 -12.08 10.43
N PHE A 213 -10.53 -12.16 9.11
CA PHE A 213 -10.67 -13.43 8.42
C PHE A 213 -9.59 -14.40 8.91
N LYS A 214 -10.02 -15.58 9.36
CA LYS A 214 -9.12 -16.69 9.69
C LYS A 214 -9.35 -17.77 8.65
N PRO A 215 -8.30 -18.17 7.89
CA PRO A 215 -8.46 -19.32 7.01
C PRO A 215 -8.89 -20.52 7.85
N PRO A 216 -9.78 -21.38 7.31
CA PRO A 216 -10.09 -22.63 7.99
C PRO A 216 -8.79 -23.40 8.26
N PRO A 217 -8.69 -24.12 9.39
CA PRO A 217 -7.54 -24.96 9.64
C PRO A 217 -7.31 -25.89 8.44
N PRO A 218 -6.05 -26.23 8.11
CA PRO A 218 -5.76 -27.17 7.04
C PRO A 218 -6.61 -28.41 7.23
N ALA A 219 -7.22 -28.91 6.15
CA ALA A 219 -7.95 -30.17 6.20
C ALA A 219 -7.01 -31.22 6.83
N ALA A 220 -7.50 -31.93 7.85
CA ALA A 220 -6.75 -33.02 8.45
C ALA A 220 -6.24 -33.92 7.31
N PRO A 221 -4.98 -34.36 7.33
CA PRO A 221 -4.46 -35.24 6.29
C PRO A 221 -5.43 -36.41 6.15
N ALA A 222 -5.85 -36.68 4.91
CA ALA A 222 -6.70 -37.83 4.64
C ALA A 222 -6.05 -39.06 5.29
N PRO A 223 -6.83 -39.92 5.97
CA PRO A 223 -6.28 -41.14 6.52
C PRO A 223 -5.50 -41.85 5.41
N PRO A 224 -4.30 -42.39 5.71
CA PRO A 224 -3.46 -43.02 4.70
C PRO A 224 -4.33 -44.02 3.93
N ALA A 225 -4.39 -43.84 2.61
CA ALA A 225 -5.14 -44.74 1.75
C ALA A 225 -4.72 -46.17 2.10
N ALA A 226 -5.71 -47.03 2.36
CA ALA A 226 -5.45 -48.44 2.62
C ALA A 226 -4.50 -48.95 1.53
N LYS A 227 -3.39 -49.58 1.95
CA LYS A 227 -2.40 -50.13 1.02
C LYS A 227 -3.17 -50.92 -0.06
N PRO A 228 -2.93 -50.65 -1.36
CA PRO A 228 -3.48 -51.49 -2.42
C PRO A 228 -3.15 -52.96 -2.09
N PRO A 229 -4.08 -53.90 -2.32
CA PRO A 229 -3.78 -55.32 -2.15
C PRO A 229 -2.53 -55.65 -2.96
N SER A 230 -1.60 -56.37 -2.33
CA SER A 230 -0.38 -56.81 -2.99
C SER A 230 -0.72 -57.52 -4.30
N PRO A 231 -0.05 -57.20 -5.41
CA PRO A 231 -0.26 -57.93 -6.65
C PRO A 231 0.04 -59.42 -6.42
N PRO A 232 -0.67 -60.33 -7.11
CA PRO A 232 -0.40 -61.76 -7.01
C PRO A 232 1.07 -62.04 -7.39
N PRO A 233 1.72 -63.03 -6.76
CA PRO A 233 3.11 -63.38 -7.04
C PRO A 233 3.28 -63.72 -8.53
N ALA A 234 4.28 -63.09 -9.15
CA ALA A 234 4.65 -63.39 -10.53
C ALA A 234 5.14 -64.84 -10.65
N PRO A 235 4.88 -65.52 -11.79
CA PRO A 235 5.40 -66.86 -12.03
C PRO A 235 6.95 -66.86 -12.02
N PRO A 236 7.58 -67.96 -11.57
CA PRO A 236 9.02 -68.06 -11.45
C PRO A 236 9.70 -67.88 -12.81
N GLN A 237 10.60 -66.90 -12.91
CA GLN A 237 11.46 -66.73 -14.09
C GLN A 237 12.54 -67.83 -14.14
N PRO A 238 12.91 -68.32 -15.33
CA PRO A 238 14.04 -69.22 -15.49
C PRO A 238 15.36 -68.53 -15.11
N PRO A 239 16.37 -69.31 -14.66
CA PRO A 239 17.64 -68.76 -14.23
C PRO A 239 18.37 -68.05 -15.38
N PRO A 240 19.02 -66.91 -15.12
CA PRO A 240 19.76 -66.17 -16.14
C PRO A 240 20.98 -66.99 -16.61
N ALA A 241 21.21 -66.98 -17.92
CA ALA A 241 22.39 -67.57 -18.54
C ALA A 241 23.67 -66.83 -18.08
N ALA A 242 24.74 -67.60 -17.87
CA ALA A 242 26.03 -67.07 -17.44
C ALA A 242 26.58 -66.03 -18.45
N PRO A 243 27.14 -64.90 -17.97
CA PRO A 243 27.70 -63.89 -18.84
C PRO A 243 29.00 -64.39 -19.51
N PRO A 244 29.27 -64.03 -20.78
CA PRO A 244 30.53 -64.34 -21.43
C PRO A 244 31.69 -63.54 -20.81
N ALA A 245 32.87 -64.14 -20.84
CA ALA A 245 34.11 -63.57 -20.32
C ALA A 245 34.48 -62.24 -21.02
N PRO A 246 35.06 -61.27 -20.29
CA PRO A 246 35.38 -59.95 -20.83
C PRO A 246 36.53 -60.02 -21.85
N GLN A 247 36.31 -59.47 -23.04
CA GLN A 247 37.37 -59.18 -24.01
C GLN A 247 38.24 -57.99 -23.53
N PRO A 248 39.56 -57.97 -23.81
CA PRO A 248 40.41 -56.82 -23.54
C PRO A 248 40.00 -55.62 -24.40
N ALA A 249 39.89 -54.44 -23.77
CA ALA A 249 39.62 -53.19 -24.45
C ALA A 249 40.77 -52.77 -25.37
N PRO A 250 40.51 -52.20 -26.57
CA PRO A 250 41.53 -51.59 -27.40
C PRO A 250 42.06 -50.30 -26.75
N VAL A 251 43.38 -50.15 -26.76
CA VAL A 251 44.10 -48.96 -26.29
C VAL A 251 43.74 -47.77 -27.18
N ALA A 252 43.02 -46.80 -26.62
CA ALA A 252 42.73 -45.54 -27.29
C ALA A 252 44.01 -44.69 -27.42
N LYS A 253 44.26 -44.16 -28.62
CA LYS A 253 45.28 -43.13 -28.85
C LYS A 253 44.94 -41.87 -28.02
N PRO A 254 45.94 -41.14 -27.49
CA PRO A 254 45.71 -39.85 -26.84
C PRO A 254 45.13 -38.84 -27.84
N PRO A 255 44.21 -37.96 -27.42
CA PRO A 255 43.76 -36.84 -28.23
C PRO A 255 44.89 -35.83 -28.47
N PRO A 256 44.90 -35.11 -29.61
CA PRO A 256 45.85 -34.03 -29.83
C PRO A 256 45.62 -32.88 -28.84
N PRO A 257 46.69 -32.14 -28.47
CA PRO A 257 46.57 -31.02 -27.54
C PRO A 257 45.70 -29.91 -28.12
N ALA A 258 44.86 -29.32 -27.24
CA ALA A 258 44.03 -28.18 -27.59
C ALA A 258 44.88 -26.97 -28.03
N PRO A 259 44.46 -26.21 -29.06
CA PRO A 259 45.16 -25.00 -29.45
C PRO A 259 45.12 -23.95 -28.33
N ALA A 260 46.26 -23.31 -28.10
CA ALA A 260 46.42 -22.27 -27.10
C ALA A 260 45.50 -21.07 -27.39
N PRO A 261 44.94 -20.41 -26.37
CA PRO A 261 44.15 -19.20 -26.55
C PRO A 261 45.01 -18.09 -27.19
N PRO A 262 44.42 -17.24 -28.06
CA PRO A 262 45.14 -16.16 -28.72
C PRO A 262 45.69 -15.17 -27.68
N GLN A 263 46.97 -14.80 -27.85
CA GLN A 263 47.63 -13.80 -27.01
C GLN A 263 46.93 -12.44 -27.16
N PRO A 264 46.74 -11.69 -26.06
CA PRO A 264 46.31 -10.30 -26.14
C PRO A 264 47.37 -9.45 -26.86
N PRO A 265 46.97 -8.38 -27.57
CA PRO A 265 47.90 -7.49 -28.25
C PRO A 265 48.89 -6.85 -27.24
N PRO A 266 50.11 -6.50 -27.69
CA PRO A 266 51.12 -5.90 -26.83
C PRO A 266 50.61 -4.59 -26.24
N ALA A 267 50.72 -4.47 -24.92
CA ALA A 267 50.45 -3.23 -24.20
C ALA A 267 51.35 -2.11 -24.73
N ALA A 268 50.76 -0.94 -24.99
CA ALA A 268 51.50 0.28 -25.26
C ALA A 268 52.50 0.55 -24.10
N PRO A 269 53.69 1.11 -24.38
CA PRO A 269 54.69 1.37 -23.36
C PRO A 269 54.12 2.30 -22.27
N GLN A 270 54.09 1.80 -21.04
CA GLN A 270 53.78 2.61 -19.88
C GLN A 270 54.90 3.64 -19.65
N PRO A 271 54.58 4.91 -19.34
CA PRO A 271 55.57 5.88 -18.91
C PRO A 271 56.21 5.43 -17.58
N PRO A 272 57.47 5.81 -17.31
CA PRO A 272 58.18 5.36 -16.12
C PRO A 272 57.47 5.85 -14.84
N PRO A 273 57.53 5.07 -13.75
CA PRO A 273 56.98 5.46 -12.48
C PRO A 273 57.67 6.74 -11.98
N ALA A 274 56.88 7.77 -11.71
CA ALA A 274 57.37 8.98 -11.05
C ALA A 274 57.86 8.62 -9.65
N THR A 275 59.12 8.95 -9.38
CA THR A 275 59.73 8.92 -8.06
C THR A 275 58.92 9.79 -7.09
N PRO A 276 58.57 9.32 -5.88
CA PRO A 276 57.98 10.18 -4.88
C PRO A 276 58.98 11.28 -4.51
N PRO A 277 58.60 12.58 -4.55
CA PRO A 277 59.47 13.62 -4.06
C PRO A 277 59.63 13.50 -2.55
N ALA A 278 60.87 13.68 -2.08
CA ALA A 278 61.20 13.76 -0.66
C ALA A 278 60.41 14.90 0.03
N PRO A 279 60.02 14.74 1.30
CA PRO A 279 59.26 15.75 2.02
C PRO A 279 60.10 17.02 2.18
N GLN A 280 59.69 18.10 1.53
CA GLN A 280 60.22 19.45 1.80
C GLN A 280 59.63 20.00 3.11
N PRO A 281 60.40 20.81 3.88
CA PRO A 281 59.89 21.48 5.06
C PRO A 281 58.79 22.49 4.70
N ALA A 282 57.71 22.51 5.48
CA ALA A 282 56.60 23.43 5.29
C ALA A 282 57.06 24.91 5.37
N PRO A 283 56.73 25.76 4.40
CA PRO A 283 56.88 27.19 4.55
C PRO A 283 55.80 27.74 5.49
N ALA A 284 56.20 28.68 6.35
CA ALA A 284 55.29 29.42 7.21
C ALA A 284 54.19 30.12 6.38
N VAL A 285 52.94 29.74 6.64
CA VAL A 285 51.76 30.29 5.98
C VAL A 285 51.50 31.70 6.51
N LYS A 286 51.65 32.72 5.65
CA LYS A 286 51.07 34.04 5.89
C LYS A 286 49.54 33.94 5.85
N PRO A 287 48.81 34.65 6.74
CA PRO A 287 47.36 34.67 6.70
C PRO A 287 46.86 35.22 5.35
N PRO A 288 45.75 34.66 4.81
CA PRO A 288 45.19 35.10 3.55
C PRO A 288 44.63 36.52 3.67
N PRO A 289 44.66 37.32 2.58
CA PRO A 289 44.02 38.62 2.55
C PRO A 289 42.50 38.48 2.74
N PRO A 290 41.83 39.49 3.32
CA PRO A 290 40.39 39.48 3.52
C PRO A 290 39.64 39.35 2.20
N ALA A 291 38.58 38.54 2.21
CA ALA A 291 37.73 38.30 1.05
C ALA A 291 37.15 39.62 0.49
N PRO A 292 37.07 39.78 -0.84
CA PRO A 292 36.39 40.92 -1.44
C PRO A 292 34.93 40.96 -1.01
N ALA A 293 34.42 42.17 -0.73
CA ALA A 293 33.02 42.38 -0.44
C ALA A 293 32.13 41.83 -1.58
N PRO A 294 30.98 41.22 -1.26
CA PRO A 294 30.07 40.70 -2.27
C PRO A 294 29.59 41.85 -3.18
N PRO A 295 29.47 41.60 -4.51
CA PRO A 295 28.98 42.59 -5.45
C PRO A 295 27.58 43.05 -5.05
N GLN A 296 27.36 44.36 -5.07
CA GLN A 296 26.05 44.95 -4.82
C GLN A 296 25.04 44.42 -5.86
N PRO A 297 23.81 44.10 -5.45
CA PRO A 297 22.77 43.69 -6.37
C PRO A 297 22.48 44.82 -7.36
N PRO A 298 22.19 44.49 -8.63
CA PRO A 298 21.82 45.49 -9.62
C PRO A 298 20.56 46.26 -9.19
N PRO A 299 20.42 47.54 -9.60
CA PRO A 299 19.23 48.32 -9.30
C PRO A 299 17.99 47.61 -9.84
N ALA A 300 16.94 47.59 -9.01
CA ALA A 300 15.68 46.93 -9.34
C ALA A 300 15.12 47.48 -10.67
N ALA A 301 14.78 46.57 -11.58
CA ALA A 301 14.05 46.92 -12.80
C ALA A 301 12.73 47.62 -12.43
N PRO A 302 12.27 48.61 -13.23
CA PRO A 302 10.98 49.27 -12.99
C PRO A 302 9.87 48.23 -12.91
N GLN A 303 9.10 48.26 -11.81
CA GLN A 303 7.94 47.38 -11.69
C GLN A 303 6.91 47.72 -12.78
N PRO A 304 6.33 46.72 -13.46
CA PRO A 304 5.23 46.97 -14.37
C PRO A 304 4.05 47.61 -13.62
N PRO A 305 3.25 48.48 -14.28
CA PRO A 305 2.10 49.09 -13.65
C PRO A 305 1.13 48.01 -13.16
N PRO A 306 0.42 48.28 -12.04
CA PRO A 306 -0.58 47.35 -11.53
C PRO A 306 -1.65 47.08 -12.60
N PRO A 307 -2.16 45.83 -12.70
CA PRO A 307 -3.21 45.51 -13.65
C PRO A 307 -4.46 46.36 -13.38
N ALA A 308 -5.10 46.81 -14.46
CA ALA A 308 -6.33 47.57 -14.38
C ALA A 308 -7.40 46.79 -13.59
N PRO A 309 -8.21 47.47 -12.76
CA PRO A 309 -9.29 46.82 -12.02
C PRO A 309 -10.25 46.13 -13.01
N PRO A 310 -10.73 44.92 -12.68
CA PRO A 310 -11.67 44.21 -13.53
C PRO A 310 -12.94 45.04 -13.74
N ALA A 311 -13.46 45.00 -14.96
CA ALA A 311 -14.72 45.65 -15.32
C ALA A 311 -15.85 45.16 -14.39
N PRO A 312 -16.81 46.03 -14.01
CA PRO A 312 -17.95 45.62 -13.20
C PRO A 312 -18.68 44.44 -13.85
N GLN A 313 -18.84 43.35 -13.11
CA GLN A 313 -19.63 42.23 -13.58
C GLN A 313 -21.09 42.67 -13.75
N PRO A 314 -21.76 42.27 -14.85
CA PRO A 314 -23.19 42.51 -15.01
C PRO A 314 -23.96 41.85 -13.84
N PRO A 315 -25.07 42.46 -13.39
CA PRO A 315 -25.87 41.89 -12.33
C PRO A 315 -26.37 40.49 -12.73
N PRO A 316 -26.49 39.56 -11.77
CA PRO A 316 -27.00 38.23 -12.05
C PRO A 316 -28.43 38.33 -12.60
N PRO A 317 -28.82 37.44 -13.54
CA PRO A 317 -30.18 37.41 -14.07
C PRO A 317 -31.18 37.18 -12.94
N ALA A 318 -32.32 37.87 -13.02
CA ALA A 318 -33.41 37.72 -12.07
C ALA A 318 -33.86 36.24 -11.99
N PRO A 319 -34.17 35.72 -10.79
CA PRO A 319 -34.64 34.35 -10.65
C PRO A 319 -35.94 34.15 -11.44
N PRO A 320 -36.11 32.98 -12.09
CA PRO A 320 -37.34 32.69 -12.82
C PRO A 320 -38.55 32.70 -11.87
N ALA A 321 -39.67 33.21 -12.36
CA ALA A 321 -40.93 33.23 -11.63
C ALA A 321 -41.33 31.79 -11.21
N PRO A 322 -41.89 31.61 -10.00
CA PRO A 322 -42.29 30.30 -9.51
C PRO A 322 -43.33 29.67 -10.45
N GLN A 323 -43.04 28.46 -10.92
CA GLN A 323 -43.99 27.69 -11.73
C GLN A 323 -45.21 27.29 -10.89
N PRO A 324 -46.42 27.24 -11.49
CA PRO A 324 -47.61 26.73 -10.80
C PRO A 324 -47.40 25.27 -10.37
N ALA A 325 -47.81 24.96 -9.14
CA ALA A 325 -47.75 23.61 -8.61
C ALA A 325 -48.56 22.63 -9.49
N PRO A 326 -48.03 21.44 -9.82
CA PRO A 326 -48.76 20.45 -10.58
C PRO A 326 -49.96 19.93 -9.80
N ALA A 327 -51.10 19.79 -10.48
CA ALA A 327 -52.33 19.25 -9.93
C ALA A 327 -52.12 17.84 -9.35
N ALA A 328 -52.66 17.61 -8.16
CA ALA A 328 -52.55 16.36 -7.44
C ALA A 328 -53.14 15.18 -8.24
N LYS A 329 -52.35 14.11 -8.36
CA LYS A 329 -52.80 12.82 -8.91
C LYS A 329 -53.84 12.18 -7.97
N PRO A 330 -54.87 11.49 -8.50
CA PRO A 330 -55.80 10.72 -7.67
C PRO A 330 -55.08 9.58 -6.94
N ALA A 331 -55.44 9.38 -5.68
CA ALA A 331 -54.91 8.30 -4.85
C ALA A 331 -55.33 6.92 -5.39
N PRO A 332 -54.45 5.89 -5.31
CA PRO A 332 -54.80 4.53 -5.67
C PRO A 332 -55.83 3.92 -4.69
N PRO A 333 -56.68 2.99 -5.13
CA PRO A 333 -57.68 2.34 -4.29
C PRO A 333 -57.03 1.46 -3.21
N ALA A 334 -57.65 1.45 -2.03
CA ALA A 334 -57.20 0.70 -0.86
C ALA A 334 -57.18 -0.82 -1.13
N PRO A 335 -56.18 -1.56 -0.61
CA PRO A 335 -56.13 -3.02 -0.74
C PRO A 335 -57.25 -3.68 0.09
N ALA A 336 -57.86 -4.71 -0.48
CA ALA A 336 -58.91 -5.51 0.13
C ALA A 336 -58.43 -6.17 1.43
N GLN A 337 -59.26 -6.12 2.47
CA GLN A 337 -59.02 -6.77 3.76
C GLN A 337 -59.04 -8.30 3.63
N PRO A 338 -58.08 -9.03 4.21
CA PRO A 338 -58.19 -10.47 4.36
C PRO A 338 -59.22 -10.83 5.46
N GLN A 339 -60.05 -11.82 5.17
CA GLN A 339 -60.99 -12.42 6.12
C GLN A 339 -60.27 -12.99 7.35
N ALA A 340 -60.85 -12.76 8.52
CA ALA A 340 -60.33 -13.14 9.83
C ALA A 340 -60.30 -14.65 10.04
N ALA A 341 -59.14 -15.17 10.44
CA ALA A 341 -59.02 -16.50 11.04
C ALA A 341 -59.44 -16.46 12.53
N PRO A 342 -59.96 -17.56 13.10
CA PRO A 342 -60.37 -17.61 14.50
C PRO A 342 -59.17 -17.47 15.47
N PRO A 343 -59.38 -16.92 16.68
CA PRO A 343 -58.31 -16.56 17.59
C PRO A 343 -57.60 -17.81 18.15
N LYS A 344 -56.27 -17.85 18.01
CA LYS A 344 -55.40 -18.77 18.75
C LYS A 344 -55.16 -18.19 20.15
N ASN A 345 -55.24 -19.06 21.16
CA ASN A 345 -55.00 -18.75 22.57
C ASN A 345 -53.66 -18.02 22.79
N PRO A 346 -53.58 -17.11 23.78
CA PRO A 346 -52.35 -16.41 24.11
C PRO A 346 -51.27 -17.37 24.67
N PRO A 347 -49.98 -17.09 24.42
CA PRO A 347 -48.89 -17.89 24.96
C PRO A 347 -48.85 -17.78 26.50
N GLN A 348 -48.79 -18.94 27.16
CA GLN A 348 -48.51 -19.03 28.59
C GLN A 348 -47.09 -18.53 28.87
N ASN A 349 -46.95 -17.62 29.83
CA ASN A 349 -45.66 -17.17 30.33
C ASN A 349 -44.85 -18.35 30.92
N PRO A 350 -43.53 -18.41 30.73
CA PRO A 350 -42.69 -19.38 31.42
C PRO A 350 -42.68 -19.12 32.93
N PRO A 351 -42.48 -20.17 33.76
CA PRO A 351 -42.49 -20.05 35.21
C PRO A 351 -41.41 -19.09 35.71
N GLN A 352 -41.82 -18.14 36.54
CA GLN A 352 -40.92 -17.23 37.25
C GLN A 352 -40.09 -18.03 38.27
N ASN A 353 -38.77 -17.89 38.21
CA ASN A 353 -37.87 -18.41 39.24
C ASN A 353 -38.16 -17.72 40.59
N PRO A 354 -38.07 -18.45 41.72
CA PRO A 354 -38.23 -17.86 43.04
C PRO A 354 -37.14 -16.81 43.32
N PRO A 355 -37.45 -15.77 44.11
CA PRO A 355 -36.50 -14.70 44.42
C PRO A 355 -35.29 -15.23 45.18
N ALA A 356 -34.10 -14.74 44.81
CA ALA A 356 -32.86 -15.04 45.49
C ALA A 356 -32.91 -14.58 46.97
N PRO A 357 -32.33 -15.36 47.90
CA PRO A 357 -32.26 -14.96 49.31
C PRO A 357 -31.41 -13.69 49.50
N PRO A 358 -31.72 -12.86 50.51
CA PRO A 358 -31.02 -11.61 50.75
C PRO A 358 -29.53 -11.84 51.04
N ALA A 359 -28.69 -10.99 50.46
CA ALA A 359 -27.25 -11.00 50.66
C ALA A 359 -26.89 -10.81 52.15
N LYS A 360 -25.97 -11.62 52.66
CA LYS A 360 -25.41 -11.47 54.01
C LYS A 360 -24.73 -10.10 54.17
N PRO A 361 -24.90 -9.41 55.31
CA PRO A 361 -24.20 -8.16 55.58
C PRO A 361 -22.68 -8.40 55.65
N PRO A 362 -21.87 -7.40 55.26
CA PRO A 362 -20.42 -7.49 55.32
C PRO A 362 -19.93 -7.60 56.77
N PRO A 363 -18.82 -8.32 57.02
CA PRO A 363 -18.25 -8.43 58.36
C PRO A 363 -17.74 -7.07 58.85
N PRO A 364 -17.81 -6.80 60.17
CA PRO A 364 -17.32 -5.56 60.74
C PRO A 364 -15.80 -5.43 60.56
N PRO A 365 -15.28 -4.18 60.43
CA PRO A 365 -13.85 -3.94 60.27
C PRO A 365 -13.08 -4.43 61.50
N LYS A 366 -12.03 -5.22 61.26
CA LYS A 366 -11.10 -5.67 62.30
C LYS A 366 -10.41 -4.45 62.91
N LYS A 367 -10.55 -4.26 64.23
CA LYS A 367 -9.71 -3.34 65.00
C LYS A 367 -8.33 -3.97 65.12
N ASN A 368 -7.32 -3.28 64.62
CA ASN A 368 -5.91 -3.60 64.89
C ASN A 368 -5.60 -3.25 66.35
N LEU A 369 -5.13 -4.24 67.10
CA LEU A 369 -4.33 -4.12 68.31
C LEU A 369 -3.24 -5.19 68.24
#